data_AF-A0A7Y8SR24-F1
#
_entry.id   AF-A0A7Y8SR24-F1
#
_cell.length_a   1.000
_cell.length_b   1.000
_cell.length_c   1.000
_cell.angle_alpha   90.00
_cell.angle_beta   90.00
_cell.angle_gamma   90.00
#
_symmetry.space_group_name_H-M   'P 1'
#
loop_
_entity.id
_entity.type
_entity.pdbx_description
1 polymer ?
#
loop_
_entity_poly.entity_id
_entity_poly.type
_entity_poly.pdbx_seq_one_letter_code
_entity_poly.pdbx_strand_id
1 'polypeptide(L)'
;DPRAPVPAEALARLDALLARRAGGTPMAHLLGRREFWSLDIAVGPEVLIPRPDSESLIEAAADVLGGRAEDPLRLLDLGTGSGSLLLALLTLCPKAFGVGVDLSPAAAARARANARALGLGGRAAFLAGDWGSALAGPFDLVLSNPPYIETAALTGLQVEVRDHEPRLALDGGADGLAAYRALLPAGRDLLGPRGVMIVEIGRGQAEAVTAIGRGAGLDLIGIREDLGGRSRGLVFAPRPALAPAPAAASGGGAGREKTASKSRREGWSGTATIEGRKKGVGKPELSG
;
A
#
# COMPACT_ATOMS: atom_id res chain seq x y z
N ASP A 1 -28.42 5.18 -32.15
CA ASP A 1 -29.51 6.16 -31.96
C ASP A 1 -30.02 6.03 -30.52
N PRO A 2 -29.95 7.07 -29.67
CA PRO A 2 -30.43 7.03 -28.29
C PRO A 2 -31.96 6.83 -28.16
N ARG A 3 -32.72 6.94 -29.26
CA ARG A 3 -34.17 6.70 -29.30
C ARG A 3 -34.53 5.32 -29.85
N ALA A 4 -33.54 4.51 -30.24
CA ALA A 4 -33.79 3.16 -30.69
C ALA A 4 -34.35 2.31 -29.52
N PRO A 5 -35.34 1.45 -29.77
CA PRO A 5 -35.81 0.51 -28.76
C PRO A 5 -34.67 -0.41 -28.32
N VAL A 6 -34.60 -0.68 -27.01
CA VAL A 6 -33.61 -1.61 -26.45
C VAL A 6 -33.97 -3.02 -26.92
N PRO A 7 -33.03 -3.79 -27.52
CA PRO A 7 -33.28 -5.17 -27.91
C PRO A 7 -33.73 -6.03 -26.72
N ALA A 8 -34.65 -6.98 -26.95
CA ALA A 8 -35.21 -7.82 -25.88
C ALA A 8 -34.13 -8.58 -25.08
N GLU A 9 -33.07 -9.05 -25.74
CA GLU A 9 -31.93 -9.70 -25.10
C GLU A 9 -31.17 -8.75 -24.16
N ALA A 10 -30.97 -7.49 -24.58
CA ALA A 10 -30.32 -6.48 -23.75
C ALA A 10 -31.18 -6.10 -22.54
N LEU A 11 -32.50 -6.05 -22.70
CA LEU A 11 -33.44 -5.83 -21.60
C LEU A 11 -33.41 -6.98 -20.59
N ALA A 12 -33.46 -8.24 -21.06
CA ALA A 12 -33.37 -9.42 -20.18
C ALA A 12 -32.04 -9.46 -19.41
N ARG A 13 -30.92 -9.08 -20.05
CA ARG A 13 -29.62 -8.96 -19.38
C ARG A 13 -29.62 -7.85 -18.33
N LEU A 14 -30.24 -6.70 -18.62
CA LEU A 14 -30.38 -5.60 -17.67
C LEU A 14 -31.21 -6.02 -16.46
N ASP A 15 -32.36 -6.67 -16.66
CA ASP A 15 -33.22 -7.14 -15.57
C ASP A 15 -32.48 -8.11 -14.64
N ALA A 16 -31.69 -9.04 -15.20
CA ALA A 16 -30.86 -9.94 -14.41
C ALA A 16 -29.80 -9.21 -13.57
N LEU A 17 -29.18 -8.15 -14.11
CA LEU A 17 -28.22 -7.31 -13.37
C LEU A 17 -28.91 -6.48 -12.29
N LEU A 18 -30.09 -5.94 -12.56
CA LEU A 18 -30.90 -5.19 -11.59
C LEU A 18 -31.33 -6.07 -10.43
N ALA A 19 -31.78 -7.30 -10.69
CA ALA A 19 -32.14 -8.25 -9.65
C ALA A 19 -30.94 -8.58 -8.74
N ARG A 20 -29.76 -8.82 -9.32
CA ARG A 20 -28.52 -9.02 -8.55
C ARG A 20 -28.12 -7.79 -7.74
N ARG A 21 -28.25 -6.58 -8.32
CA ARG A 21 -27.94 -5.33 -7.61
C ARG A 21 -28.90 -5.09 -6.45
N ALA A 22 -30.19 -5.31 -6.65
CA ALA A 22 -31.21 -5.21 -5.62
C ALA A 22 -30.99 -6.23 -4.48
N GLY A 23 -30.42 -7.40 -4.81
CA GLY A 23 -29.96 -8.40 -3.84
C GLY A 23 -28.64 -8.08 -3.13
N GLY A 24 -28.07 -6.88 -3.33
CA GLY A 24 -26.84 -6.45 -2.63
C GLY A 24 -25.54 -6.75 -3.36
N THR A 25 -25.55 -7.30 -4.58
CA THR A 25 -24.31 -7.53 -5.33
C THR A 25 -23.59 -6.20 -5.61
N PRO A 26 -22.30 -6.05 -5.28
CA PRO A 26 -21.55 -4.82 -5.58
C PRO A 26 -21.51 -4.50 -7.07
N MET A 27 -21.55 -3.22 -7.43
CA MET A 27 -21.45 -2.78 -8.84
C MET A 27 -20.20 -3.32 -9.53
N ALA A 28 -19.06 -3.39 -8.83
CA ALA A 28 -17.82 -3.92 -9.40
C ALA A 28 -17.93 -5.40 -9.78
N HIS A 29 -18.69 -6.21 -9.03
CA HIS A 29 -18.96 -7.62 -9.35
C HIS A 29 -19.97 -7.79 -10.48
N LEU A 30 -20.88 -6.82 -10.68
CA LEU A 30 -21.77 -6.80 -11.84
C LEU A 30 -21.01 -6.47 -13.12
N LEU A 31 -20.06 -5.55 -13.04
CA LEU A 31 -19.21 -5.11 -14.15
C LEU A 31 -18.00 -6.02 -14.38
N GLY A 32 -17.62 -6.83 -13.38
CA GLY A 32 -16.42 -7.67 -13.37
C GLY A 32 -15.10 -6.90 -13.24
N ARG A 33 -15.17 -5.61 -12.94
CA ARG A 33 -14.01 -4.70 -12.93
C ARG A 33 -14.20 -3.49 -12.01
N ARG A 34 -13.09 -2.88 -11.63
CA ARG A 34 -12.99 -1.69 -10.79
C ARG A 34 -11.81 -0.85 -11.25
N GLU A 35 -12.04 0.43 -11.48
CA GLU A 35 -10.94 1.37 -11.69
C GLU A 35 -10.17 1.59 -10.38
N PHE A 36 -8.83 1.56 -10.46
CA PHE A 36 -7.91 1.92 -9.39
C PHE A 36 -6.66 2.56 -10.00
N TRP A 37 -6.34 3.79 -9.63
CA TRP A 37 -5.17 4.51 -10.17
C TRP A 37 -5.15 4.57 -11.71
N SER A 38 -6.29 4.87 -12.33
CA SER A 38 -6.51 4.83 -13.79
C SER A 38 -6.32 3.46 -14.46
N LEU A 39 -6.17 2.38 -13.69
CA LEU A 39 -6.11 1.01 -14.18
C LEU A 39 -7.47 0.33 -14.07
N ASP A 40 -7.87 -0.37 -15.13
CA ASP A 40 -9.08 -1.19 -15.12
C ASP A 40 -8.76 -2.58 -14.56
N ILE A 41 -9.00 -2.77 -13.27
CA ILE A 41 -8.66 -3.98 -12.53
C ILE A 41 -9.85 -4.95 -12.59
N ALA A 42 -9.67 -6.14 -13.16
CA ALA A 42 -10.70 -7.16 -13.07
C ALA A 42 -10.84 -7.64 -11.62
N VAL A 43 -12.09 -7.81 -11.17
CA VAL A 43 -12.41 -8.25 -9.81
C VAL A 43 -13.47 -9.35 -9.81
N GLY A 44 -13.46 -10.15 -8.76
CA GLY A 44 -14.40 -11.23 -8.52
C GLY A 44 -14.49 -11.53 -7.02
N PRO A 45 -15.34 -12.49 -6.60
CA PRO A 45 -15.57 -12.81 -5.19
C PRO A 45 -14.32 -13.30 -4.44
N GLU A 46 -13.26 -13.68 -5.15
CA GLU A 46 -11.99 -14.14 -4.59
C GLU A 46 -11.06 -13.03 -4.10
N VAL A 47 -11.36 -11.75 -4.37
CA VAL A 47 -10.54 -10.60 -3.98
C VAL A 47 -11.36 -9.48 -3.38
N LEU A 48 -10.72 -8.67 -2.52
CA LEU A 48 -11.27 -7.38 -2.10
C LEU A 48 -11.40 -6.46 -3.33
N ILE A 49 -12.53 -5.76 -3.45
CA ILE A 49 -12.68 -4.74 -4.51
C ILE A 49 -11.76 -3.55 -4.16
N PRO A 50 -10.87 -3.07 -5.06
CA PRO A 50 -10.00 -1.94 -4.77
C PRO A 50 -10.75 -0.70 -4.28
N ARG A 51 -10.29 -0.14 -3.16
CA ARG A 51 -10.88 1.03 -2.51
C ARG A 51 -10.14 2.31 -2.95
N PRO A 52 -10.86 3.43 -3.17
CA PRO A 52 -10.21 4.71 -3.48
C PRO A 52 -9.25 5.17 -2.37
N ASP A 53 -9.61 4.93 -1.10
CA ASP A 53 -8.74 5.26 0.05
C ASP A 53 -7.35 4.63 -0.07
N SER A 54 -7.24 3.45 -0.69
CA SER A 54 -5.96 2.74 -0.89
C SER A 54 -5.04 3.42 -1.90
N GLU A 55 -5.54 4.36 -2.72
CA GLU A 55 -4.69 5.20 -3.59
C GLU A 55 -3.73 6.07 -2.77
N SER A 56 -4.07 6.39 -1.52
CA SER A 56 -3.18 7.08 -0.56
C SER A 56 -1.85 6.34 -0.37
N LEU A 57 -1.83 5.00 -0.46
CA LEU A 57 -0.58 4.23 -0.37
C LEU A 57 0.31 4.45 -1.58
N ILE A 58 -0.30 4.61 -2.77
CA ILE A 58 0.41 4.88 -4.02
C ILE A 58 0.99 6.29 -4.02
N GLU A 59 0.23 7.27 -3.51
CA GLU A 59 0.73 8.62 -3.30
C GLU A 59 1.90 8.66 -2.30
N ALA A 60 1.77 7.96 -1.16
CA ALA A 60 2.85 7.84 -0.19
C ALA A 60 4.09 7.17 -0.80
N ALA A 61 3.91 6.14 -1.63
CA ALA A 61 4.99 5.49 -2.35
C ALA A 61 5.69 6.44 -3.33
N ALA A 62 4.94 7.24 -4.07
CA ALA A 62 5.51 8.25 -4.98
C ALA A 62 6.37 9.26 -4.22
N ASP A 63 5.89 9.76 -3.09
CA ASP A 63 6.59 10.75 -2.26
C ASP A 63 7.91 10.19 -1.70
N VAL A 64 7.92 8.95 -1.18
CA VAL A 64 9.13 8.36 -0.58
C VAL A 64 10.15 7.89 -1.61
N LEU A 65 9.71 7.45 -2.79
CA LEU A 65 10.61 7.03 -3.85
C LEU A 65 11.27 8.24 -4.51
N GLY A 66 10.51 9.31 -4.78
CA GLY A 66 11.01 10.49 -5.45
C GLY A 66 11.79 10.14 -6.72
N GLY A 67 13.03 10.64 -6.85
CA GLY A 67 13.90 10.34 -7.99
C GLY A 67 14.28 8.86 -8.16
N ARG A 68 14.15 8.02 -7.11
CA ARG A 68 14.43 6.58 -7.18
C ARG A 68 13.38 5.80 -7.95
N ALA A 69 12.22 6.38 -8.27
CA ALA A 69 11.19 5.70 -9.07
C ALA A 69 11.72 5.23 -10.44
N GLU A 70 12.76 5.89 -10.94
CA GLU A 70 13.45 5.55 -12.20
C GLU A 70 14.51 4.45 -12.05
N ASP A 71 14.82 4.01 -10.84
CA ASP A 71 15.78 2.94 -10.57
C ASP A 71 15.16 1.55 -10.81
N PRO A 72 15.98 0.50 -11.01
CA PRO A 72 15.49 -0.88 -11.11
C PRO A 72 15.13 -1.43 -9.71
N LEU A 73 14.05 -0.90 -9.12
CA LEU A 73 13.59 -1.24 -7.77
C LEU A 73 13.00 -2.65 -7.67
N ARG A 74 13.16 -3.28 -6.51
CA ARG A 74 12.44 -4.50 -6.13
C ARG A 74 11.25 -4.14 -5.25
N LEU A 75 10.04 -4.36 -5.75
CA LEU A 75 8.79 -4.00 -5.10
C LEU A 75 8.08 -5.26 -4.58
N LEU A 76 7.45 -5.16 -3.41
CA LEU A 76 6.69 -6.23 -2.80
C LEU A 76 5.31 -5.74 -2.39
N ASP A 77 4.29 -6.56 -2.61
CA ASP A 77 2.92 -6.34 -2.14
C ASP A 77 2.45 -7.57 -1.36
N LEU A 78 2.22 -7.40 -0.07
CA LEU A 78 1.87 -8.45 0.87
C LEU A 78 0.35 -8.42 1.13
N GLY A 79 -0.36 -9.49 0.76
CA GLY A 79 -1.83 -9.47 0.69
C GLY A 79 -2.32 -8.82 -0.59
N THR A 80 -1.72 -9.19 -1.73
CA THR A 80 -1.85 -8.45 -3.00
C THR A 80 -3.28 -8.43 -3.58
N GLY A 81 -4.13 -9.39 -3.20
CA GLY A 81 -5.53 -9.44 -3.64
C GLY A 81 -5.66 -9.47 -5.16
N SER A 82 -6.25 -8.41 -5.72
CA SER A 82 -6.40 -8.24 -7.17
C SER A 82 -5.12 -7.78 -7.88
N GLY A 83 -4.05 -7.50 -7.13
CA GLY A 83 -2.80 -6.90 -7.60
C GLY A 83 -2.84 -5.38 -7.70
N SER A 84 -3.93 -4.73 -7.29
CA SER A 84 -4.17 -3.30 -7.57
C SER A 84 -3.05 -2.38 -7.08
N LEU A 85 -2.53 -2.61 -5.85
CA LEU A 85 -1.44 -1.79 -5.30
C LEU A 85 -0.15 -1.97 -6.09
N LEU A 86 0.30 -3.22 -6.27
CA LEU A 86 1.53 -3.51 -6.99
C LEU A 86 1.49 -3.01 -8.45
N LEU A 87 0.36 -3.24 -9.12
CA LEU A 87 0.20 -2.88 -10.53
C LEU A 87 0.17 -1.36 -10.73
N ALA A 88 -0.51 -0.62 -9.85
CA ALA A 88 -0.45 0.85 -9.83
C ALA A 88 0.98 1.36 -9.55
N LEU A 89 1.68 0.77 -8.59
CA LEU A 89 3.05 1.17 -8.28
C LEU A 89 4.01 0.92 -9.46
N LEU A 90 3.82 -0.18 -10.20
CA LEU A 90 4.60 -0.48 -11.39
C LEU A 90 4.39 0.56 -12.51
N THR A 91 3.25 1.26 -12.58
CA THR A 91 3.09 2.36 -13.56
C THR A 91 3.93 3.57 -13.19
N LEU A 92 4.21 3.77 -11.91
CA LEU A 92 5.09 4.85 -11.42
C LEU A 92 6.57 4.48 -11.51
N CYS A 93 6.89 3.19 -11.48
CA CYS A 93 8.27 2.68 -11.47
C CYS A 93 8.57 1.87 -12.74
N PRO A 94 8.93 2.52 -13.87
CA PRO A 94 9.01 1.87 -15.18
C PRO A 94 10.13 0.81 -15.30
N LYS A 95 11.17 0.89 -14.46
CA LYS A 95 12.29 -0.08 -14.45
C LYS A 95 12.19 -1.12 -13.32
N ALA A 96 11.20 -1.01 -12.46
CA ALA A 96 11.04 -1.90 -11.31
C ALA A 96 10.54 -3.30 -11.70
N PHE A 97 10.77 -4.25 -10.79
CA PHE A 97 10.16 -5.57 -10.79
C PHE A 97 9.34 -5.78 -9.51
N GLY A 98 8.10 -6.25 -9.67
CA GLY A 98 7.16 -6.43 -8.57
C GLY A 98 6.92 -7.90 -8.23
N VAL A 99 6.77 -8.18 -6.94
CA VAL A 99 6.29 -9.47 -6.42
C VAL A 99 5.04 -9.23 -5.58
N GLY A 100 3.96 -9.94 -5.88
CA GLY A 100 2.74 -9.96 -5.06
C GLY A 100 2.58 -11.31 -4.38
N VAL A 101 2.27 -11.31 -3.09
CA VAL A 101 1.94 -12.51 -2.32
C VAL A 101 0.53 -12.40 -1.78
N ASP A 102 -0.25 -13.47 -1.90
CA ASP A 102 -1.53 -13.60 -1.22
C ASP A 102 -1.67 -14.96 -0.56
N LEU A 103 -2.35 -15.05 0.57
CA LEU A 103 -2.65 -16.34 1.18
C LEU A 103 -3.62 -17.16 0.31
N SER A 104 -4.49 -16.49 -0.45
CA SER A 104 -5.44 -17.12 -1.37
C SER A 104 -4.80 -17.40 -2.74
N PRO A 105 -4.71 -18.68 -3.17
CA PRO A 105 -4.25 -19.02 -4.52
C PRO A 105 -5.12 -18.41 -5.61
N ALA A 106 -6.42 -18.25 -5.35
CA ALA A 106 -7.35 -17.63 -6.29
C ALA A 106 -7.08 -16.12 -6.46
N ALA A 107 -6.77 -15.42 -5.37
CA ALA A 107 -6.36 -14.02 -5.43
C ALA A 107 -5.04 -13.84 -6.20
N ALA A 108 -4.01 -14.66 -5.90
CA ALA A 108 -2.75 -14.63 -6.63
C ALA A 108 -2.94 -14.92 -8.14
N ALA A 109 -3.86 -15.83 -8.49
CA ALA A 109 -4.22 -16.10 -9.89
C ALA A 109 -4.93 -14.89 -10.55
N ARG A 110 -5.85 -14.22 -9.82
CA ARG A 110 -6.50 -12.98 -10.28
C ARG A 110 -5.48 -11.87 -10.54
N ALA A 111 -4.58 -11.62 -9.59
CA ALA A 111 -3.54 -10.60 -9.72
C ALA A 111 -2.63 -10.86 -10.93
N ARG A 112 -2.25 -12.11 -11.16
CA ARG A 112 -1.49 -12.53 -12.35
C ARG A 112 -2.25 -12.28 -13.66
N ALA A 113 -3.55 -12.54 -13.68
CA ALA A 113 -4.39 -12.27 -14.84
C ALA A 113 -4.49 -10.76 -15.14
N ASN A 114 -4.69 -9.94 -14.10
CA ASN A 114 -4.68 -8.48 -14.22
C ASN A 114 -3.35 -7.94 -14.74
N ALA A 115 -2.22 -8.44 -14.22
CA ALA A 115 -0.90 -8.06 -14.70
C ALA A 115 -0.70 -8.34 -16.20
N ARG A 116 -1.18 -9.49 -16.69
CA ARG A 116 -1.13 -9.82 -18.12
C ARG A 116 -2.04 -8.91 -18.94
N ALA A 117 -3.27 -8.70 -18.50
CA ALA A 117 -4.24 -7.85 -19.19
C ALA A 117 -3.76 -6.40 -19.33
N LEU A 118 -3.03 -5.90 -18.34
CA LEU A 118 -2.45 -4.55 -18.33
C LEU A 118 -1.06 -4.46 -19.00
N GLY A 119 -0.53 -5.54 -19.57
CA GLY A 119 0.80 -5.55 -20.19
C GLY A 119 1.97 -5.48 -19.21
N LEU A 120 1.72 -5.67 -17.91
CA LEU A 120 2.72 -5.63 -16.83
C LEU A 120 3.28 -7.01 -16.47
N GLY A 121 2.79 -8.08 -17.09
CA GLY A 121 3.17 -9.47 -16.77
C GLY A 121 4.65 -9.81 -16.96
N GLY A 122 5.41 -9.02 -17.73
CA GLY A 122 6.87 -9.18 -17.86
C GLY A 122 7.66 -8.63 -16.68
N ARG A 123 7.03 -7.85 -15.79
CA ARG A 123 7.67 -7.14 -14.67
C ARG A 123 7.00 -7.41 -13.32
N ALA A 124 6.11 -8.40 -13.27
CA ALA A 124 5.34 -8.74 -12.09
C ALA A 124 5.23 -10.26 -11.93
N ALA A 125 5.50 -10.76 -10.72
CA ALA A 125 5.28 -12.15 -10.34
C ALA A 125 4.30 -12.22 -9.17
N PHE A 126 3.47 -13.26 -9.15
CA PHE A 126 2.46 -13.47 -8.11
C PHE A 126 2.51 -14.91 -7.60
N LEU A 127 2.56 -15.08 -6.28
CA LEU A 127 2.59 -16.38 -5.62
C LEU A 127 1.55 -16.46 -4.51
N ALA A 128 1.11 -17.68 -4.25
CA ALA A 128 0.33 -17.98 -3.06
C ALA A 128 1.28 -18.29 -1.90
N GLY A 129 1.08 -17.66 -0.75
CA GLY A 129 1.95 -17.83 0.41
C GLY A 129 1.51 -17.01 1.61
N ASP A 130 2.04 -17.35 2.77
CA ASP A 130 1.81 -16.61 4.01
C ASP A 130 2.85 -15.50 4.16
N TRP A 131 2.41 -14.25 3.98
CA TRP A 131 3.23 -13.05 4.05
C TRP A 131 4.58 -13.19 3.30
N GLY A 132 5.69 -13.07 4.02
CA GLY A 132 7.04 -13.15 3.50
C GLY A 132 7.70 -14.53 3.57
N SER A 133 7.01 -15.57 4.03
CA SER A 133 7.61 -16.87 4.42
C SER A 133 8.42 -17.56 3.32
N ALA A 134 8.06 -17.36 2.06
CA ALA A 134 8.71 -17.96 0.89
C ALA A 134 9.65 -17.00 0.14
N LEU A 135 9.97 -15.84 0.72
CA LEU A 135 10.71 -14.78 0.05
C LEU A 135 12.06 -14.51 0.70
N ALA A 136 13.01 -14.05 -0.12
CA ALA A 136 14.27 -13.48 0.33
C ALA A 136 14.41 -12.05 -0.22
N GLY A 137 14.83 -11.14 0.65
CA GLY A 137 15.09 -9.75 0.31
C GLY A 137 16.39 -9.54 -0.50
N PRO A 138 16.89 -8.30 -0.56
CA PRO A 138 16.24 -7.08 -0.10
C PRO A 138 15.18 -6.58 -1.09
N PHE A 139 14.10 -6.00 -0.57
CA PHE A 139 13.14 -5.19 -1.31
C PHE A 139 13.33 -3.71 -0.98
N ASP A 140 13.10 -2.84 -1.98
CA ASP A 140 13.20 -1.39 -1.86
C ASP A 140 11.92 -0.77 -1.30
N LEU A 141 10.77 -1.38 -1.58
CA LEU A 141 9.47 -0.93 -1.11
C LEU A 141 8.56 -2.14 -0.88
N VAL A 142 7.91 -2.18 0.29
CA VAL A 142 6.90 -3.17 0.65
C VAL A 142 5.57 -2.44 0.87
N LEU A 143 4.52 -2.83 0.16
CA LEU A 143 3.15 -2.36 0.35
C LEU A 143 2.29 -3.46 1.00
N SER A 144 1.25 -3.05 1.72
CA SER A 144 0.18 -3.96 2.12
C SER A 144 -1.09 -3.20 2.47
N ASN A 145 -2.24 -3.73 2.04
CA ASN A 145 -3.55 -3.42 2.63
C ASN A 145 -4.06 -4.68 3.35
N PRO A 146 -3.64 -4.92 4.60
CA PRO A 146 -4.01 -6.12 5.33
C PRO A 146 -5.45 -6.05 5.86
N PRO A 147 -6.07 -7.19 6.21
CA PRO A 147 -7.37 -7.18 6.89
C PRO A 147 -7.24 -6.52 8.28
N TYR A 148 -8.14 -5.59 8.58
CA TYR A 148 -8.05 -4.76 9.78
C TYR A 148 -9.37 -4.58 10.55
N ILE A 149 -10.45 -5.22 10.10
CA ILE A 149 -11.75 -5.08 10.75
C ILE A 149 -11.84 -6.05 11.92
N GLU A 150 -12.25 -5.56 13.08
CA GLU A 150 -12.51 -6.40 14.24
C GLU A 150 -13.53 -7.49 13.90
N THR A 151 -13.24 -8.73 14.30
CA THR A 151 -14.10 -9.90 14.04
C THR A 151 -15.57 -9.65 14.45
N ALA A 152 -15.79 -8.96 15.57
CA ALA A 152 -17.12 -8.64 16.09
C ALA A 152 -17.86 -7.59 15.25
N ALA A 153 -17.16 -6.74 14.52
CA ALA A 153 -17.75 -5.70 13.67
C ALA A 153 -18.21 -6.23 12.30
N LEU A 154 -17.74 -7.41 11.88
CA LEU A 154 -18.01 -7.97 10.55
C LEU A 154 -19.51 -8.14 10.26
N THR A 155 -20.32 -8.49 11.26
CA THR A 155 -21.77 -8.69 11.09
C THR A 155 -22.52 -7.39 10.79
N GLY A 156 -21.95 -6.24 11.21
CA GLY A 156 -22.51 -4.91 11.01
C GLY A 156 -22.07 -4.23 9.71
N LEU A 157 -21.25 -4.89 8.88
CA LEU A 157 -20.86 -4.35 7.58
C LEU A 157 -22.05 -4.25 6.63
N GLN A 158 -21.92 -3.36 5.64
CA GLN A 158 -22.87 -3.27 4.53
C GLN A 158 -23.00 -4.62 3.84
N VAL A 159 -24.22 -4.94 3.38
CA VAL A 159 -24.55 -6.22 2.71
C VAL A 159 -23.59 -6.49 1.55
N GLU A 160 -23.29 -5.47 0.75
CA GLU A 160 -22.32 -5.53 -0.34
C GLU A 160 -20.96 -6.10 0.08
N VAL A 161 -20.47 -5.72 1.25
CA VAL A 161 -19.14 -6.11 1.74
C VAL A 161 -19.24 -7.43 2.49
N ARG A 162 -20.20 -7.53 3.41
CA ARG A 162 -20.38 -8.69 4.28
C ARG A 162 -20.62 -9.97 3.51
N ASP A 163 -21.47 -9.90 2.48
CA ASP A 163 -22.00 -11.09 1.81
C ASP A 163 -21.28 -11.39 0.49
N HIS A 164 -20.49 -10.44 -0.06
CA HIS A 164 -19.85 -10.61 -1.37
C HIS A 164 -18.33 -10.46 -1.40
N GLU A 165 -17.69 -9.94 -0.36
CA GLU A 165 -16.22 -9.85 -0.32
C GLU A 165 -15.62 -10.92 0.59
N PRO A 166 -14.41 -11.42 0.28
CA PRO A 166 -13.84 -12.54 1.00
C PRO A 166 -13.54 -12.14 2.45
N ARG A 167 -14.10 -12.88 3.41
CA ARG A 167 -13.86 -12.66 4.84
C ARG A 167 -12.37 -12.58 5.20
N LEU A 168 -11.54 -13.39 4.54
CA LEU A 168 -10.10 -13.40 4.72
C LEU A 168 -9.44 -12.02 4.47
N ALA A 169 -10.00 -11.22 3.56
CA ALA A 169 -9.51 -9.87 3.26
C ALA A 169 -10.08 -8.79 4.19
N LEU A 170 -10.99 -9.15 5.11
CA LEU A 170 -11.67 -8.22 6.01
C LEU A 170 -11.29 -8.44 7.48
N ASP A 171 -11.28 -9.69 7.94
CA ASP A 171 -11.16 -10.08 9.35
C ASP A 171 -9.74 -9.87 9.88
N GLY A 172 -9.52 -8.78 10.61
CA GLY A 172 -8.27 -8.46 11.29
C GLY A 172 -8.14 -9.12 12.68
N GLY A 173 -9.04 -10.03 13.04
CA GLY A 173 -9.05 -10.70 14.35
C GLY A 173 -9.77 -9.89 15.43
N ALA A 174 -9.62 -10.34 16.68
CA ALA A 174 -10.41 -9.83 17.82
C ALA A 174 -10.31 -8.31 18.03
N ASP A 175 -9.14 -7.73 17.77
CA ASP A 175 -8.86 -6.29 17.91
C ASP A 175 -8.53 -5.62 16.57
N GLY A 176 -8.73 -6.33 15.44
CA GLY A 176 -8.41 -5.83 14.11
C GLY A 176 -6.90 -5.69 13.84
N LEU A 177 -6.03 -6.19 14.72
CA LEU A 177 -4.58 -6.00 14.62
C LEU A 177 -3.78 -7.28 14.33
N ALA A 178 -4.44 -8.44 14.18
CA ALA A 178 -3.76 -9.72 14.01
C ALA A 178 -2.82 -9.75 12.81
N ALA A 179 -3.26 -9.20 11.67
CA ALA A 179 -2.45 -9.14 10.46
C ALA A 179 -1.17 -8.32 10.65
N TYR A 180 -1.25 -7.11 11.24
CA TYR A 180 -0.06 -6.28 11.47
C TYR A 180 0.99 -6.94 12.35
N ARG A 181 0.57 -7.73 13.34
CA ARG A 181 1.49 -8.48 14.23
C ARG A 181 2.33 -9.50 13.49
N ALA A 182 1.81 -10.10 12.42
CA ALA A 182 2.55 -11.03 11.57
C ALA A 182 3.28 -10.31 10.42
N LEU A 183 2.61 -9.35 9.79
CA LEU A 183 3.06 -8.63 8.61
C LEU A 183 4.27 -7.73 8.88
N LEU A 184 4.26 -6.92 9.94
CA LEU A 184 5.30 -5.91 10.15
C LEU A 184 6.69 -6.53 10.41
N PRO A 185 6.85 -7.59 11.25
CA PRO A 185 8.12 -8.30 11.36
C PRO A 185 8.56 -8.94 10.03
N ALA A 186 7.66 -9.64 9.34
CA ALA A 186 7.98 -10.30 8.09
C ALA A 186 8.39 -9.30 6.99
N GLY A 187 7.69 -8.17 6.90
CA GLY A 187 8.02 -7.08 5.99
C GLY A 187 9.37 -6.45 6.32
N ARG A 188 9.66 -6.22 7.61
CA ARG A 188 10.96 -5.69 8.08
C ARG A 188 12.12 -6.56 7.64
N ASP A 189 12.02 -7.88 7.76
CA ASP A 189 13.10 -8.81 7.41
C ASP A 189 13.37 -8.88 5.91
N LEU A 190 12.42 -8.45 5.09
CA LEU A 190 12.53 -8.40 3.64
C LEU A 190 13.07 -7.06 3.12
N LEU A 191 13.10 -6.00 3.94
CA LEU A 191 13.57 -4.68 3.52
C LEU A 191 15.10 -4.61 3.37
N GLY A 192 15.56 -3.89 2.35
CA GLY A 192 16.93 -3.39 2.31
C GLY A 192 17.17 -2.24 3.32
N PRO A 193 18.43 -1.83 3.54
CA PRO A 193 18.75 -0.74 4.49
C PRO A 193 18.12 0.62 4.16
N ARG A 194 17.79 0.87 2.89
CA ARG A 194 17.06 2.06 2.40
C ARG A 194 15.63 1.72 1.95
N GLY A 195 15.13 0.57 2.38
CA GLY A 195 13.81 0.10 2.05
C GLY A 195 12.76 0.85 2.86
N VAL A 196 11.55 0.95 2.32
CA VAL A 196 10.40 1.53 3.01
C VAL A 196 9.26 0.50 3.04
N MET A 197 8.50 0.48 4.11
CA MET A 197 7.25 -0.28 4.19
C MET A 197 6.08 0.68 4.38
N ILE A 198 5.03 0.52 3.58
CA ILE A 198 3.81 1.31 3.67
C ILE A 198 2.64 0.37 3.87
N VAL A 199 1.89 0.57 4.95
CA VAL A 199 0.71 -0.25 5.26
C VAL A 199 -0.54 0.61 5.38
N GLU A 200 -1.65 0.11 4.84
CA GLU A 200 -2.97 0.69 5.09
C GLU A 200 -3.41 0.39 6.52
N ILE A 201 -4.15 1.33 7.11
CA ILE A 201 -4.77 1.17 8.43
C ILE A 201 -6.26 1.49 8.44
N GLY A 202 -6.98 0.84 9.35
CA GLY A 202 -8.32 1.21 9.75
C GLY A 202 -8.33 2.48 10.60
N ARG A 203 -9.51 3.12 10.70
CA ARG A 203 -9.72 4.33 11.50
C ARG A 203 -9.32 4.07 12.96
N GLY A 204 -8.48 4.94 13.52
CA GLY A 204 -8.08 4.87 14.93
C GLY A 204 -6.95 3.86 15.23
N GLN A 205 -6.43 3.15 14.24
CA GLN A 205 -5.38 2.15 14.46
C GLN A 205 -3.94 2.69 14.38
N ALA A 206 -3.75 3.97 14.03
CA ALA A 206 -2.43 4.55 13.75
C ALA A 206 -1.42 4.35 14.90
N GLU A 207 -1.84 4.64 16.13
CA GLU A 207 -0.97 4.50 17.30
C GLU A 207 -0.61 3.03 17.58
N ALA A 208 -1.61 2.14 17.57
CA ALA A 208 -1.42 0.72 17.85
C ALA A 208 -0.51 0.05 16.81
N VAL A 209 -0.72 0.32 15.52
CA VAL A 209 0.10 -0.23 14.42
C VAL A 209 1.51 0.35 14.47
N THR A 210 1.67 1.63 14.82
CA THR A 210 2.98 2.24 15.05
C THR A 210 3.74 1.54 16.19
N ALA A 211 3.06 1.21 17.30
CA ALA A 211 3.68 0.49 18.41
C ALA A 211 4.13 -0.92 18.00
N ILE A 212 3.31 -1.66 17.23
CA ILE A 212 3.69 -2.97 16.68
C ILE A 212 4.91 -2.83 15.77
N GLY A 213 4.92 -1.85 14.85
CA GLY A 213 6.05 -1.58 13.97
C GLY A 213 7.34 -1.28 14.73
N ARG A 214 7.27 -0.42 15.76
CA ARG A 214 8.43 -0.11 16.61
C ARG A 214 9.00 -1.35 17.30
N GLY A 215 8.13 -2.25 17.78
CA GLY A 215 8.51 -3.53 18.35
C GLY A 215 9.19 -4.47 17.33
N ALA A 216 8.80 -4.39 16.06
CA ALA A 216 9.41 -5.12 14.94
C ALA A 216 10.72 -4.50 14.43
N GLY A 217 11.19 -3.40 15.01
CA GLY A 217 12.39 -2.69 14.54
C GLY A 217 12.13 -1.78 13.33
N LEU A 218 10.92 -1.29 13.16
CA LEU A 218 10.54 -0.28 12.17
C LEU A 218 10.30 1.08 12.86
N ASP A 219 10.83 2.15 12.29
CA ASP A 219 10.56 3.51 12.74
C ASP A 219 9.54 4.19 11.81
N LEU A 220 8.52 4.81 12.41
CA LEU A 220 7.52 5.57 11.66
C LEU A 220 8.15 6.88 11.17
N ILE A 221 8.16 7.06 9.85
CA ILE A 221 8.74 8.24 9.19
C ILE A 221 7.69 9.12 8.50
N GLY A 222 6.44 8.66 8.42
CA GLY A 222 5.35 9.43 7.83
C GLY A 222 3.98 8.81 8.05
N ILE A 223 2.95 9.65 7.95
CA ILE A 223 1.55 9.25 7.92
C ILE A 223 0.94 9.92 6.70
N ARG A 224 0.26 9.14 5.85
CA ARG A 224 -0.53 9.63 4.73
C ARG A 224 -2.00 9.61 5.10
N GLU A 225 -2.65 10.74 4.90
CA GLU A 225 -4.11 10.86 5.02
C GLU A 225 -4.78 10.57 3.67
N ASP A 226 -5.99 10.01 3.72
CA ASP A 226 -6.87 9.95 2.56
C ASP A 226 -7.46 11.33 2.24
N LEU A 227 -8.17 11.44 1.11
CA LEU A 227 -8.85 12.69 0.70
C LEU A 227 -9.87 13.19 1.73
N GLY A 228 -10.30 12.34 2.66
CA GLY A 228 -11.18 12.68 3.77
C GLY A 228 -10.45 13.19 5.01
N GLY A 229 -9.12 13.37 4.96
CA GLY A 229 -8.29 13.82 6.08
C GLY A 229 -8.14 12.77 7.19
N ARG A 230 -8.29 11.48 6.86
CA ARG A 230 -8.13 10.39 7.83
C ARG A 230 -6.80 9.69 7.60
N SER A 231 -6.06 9.43 8.67
CA SER A 231 -4.84 8.63 8.60
C SER A 231 -5.14 7.27 7.98
N ARG A 232 -4.50 6.99 6.84
CA ARG A 232 -4.75 5.80 6.03
C ARG A 232 -3.49 4.99 5.75
N GLY A 233 -2.38 5.64 5.43
CA GLY A 233 -1.11 4.97 5.19
C GLY A 233 -0.09 5.29 6.29
N LEU A 234 0.54 4.27 6.87
CA LEU A 234 1.71 4.46 7.73
C LEU A 234 2.97 4.12 6.96
N VAL A 235 3.96 5.01 6.99
CA VAL A 235 5.23 4.87 6.29
C VAL A 235 6.32 4.55 7.31
N PHE A 236 6.97 3.41 7.13
CA PHE A 236 8.01 2.89 8.01
C PHE A 236 9.35 2.73 7.29
N ALA A 237 10.44 2.98 8.00
CA ALA A 237 11.79 2.60 7.60
C ALA A 237 12.39 1.59 8.58
N PRO A 238 13.30 0.70 8.14
CA PRO A 238 14.01 -0.19 9.06
C PRO A 238 14.88 0.64 10.00
N ARG A 239 14.76 0.39 11.31
CA ARG A 239 15.64 0.99 12.30
C ARG A 239 17.07 0.52 12.02
N PRO A 240 18.05 1.43 11.91
CA PRO A 240 19.45 1.03 11.78
C PRO A 240 19.83 0.12 12.95
N ALA A 241 20.53 -0.98 12.66
CA ALA A 241 21.14 -1.75 13.72
C ALA A 241 22.06 -0.80 14.51
N LEU A 242 21.89 -0.70 15.83
CA LEU A 242 22.89 0.00 16.64
C LEU A 242 24.23 -0.66 16.35
N ALA A 243 25.21 0.14 15.94
CA ALA A 243 26.58 -0.33 15.88
C ALA A 243 26.92 -0.94 17.25
N PRO A 244 27.56 -2.12 17.32
CA PRO A 244 28.01 -2.65 18.60
C PRO A 244 28.83 -1.57 19.28
N ALA A 245 28.52 -1.31 20.55
CA ALA A 245 29.29 -0.37 21.35
C ALA A 245 30.78 -0.75 21.20
N PRO A 246 31.68 0.22 20.97
CA PRO A 246 33.10 -0.09 20.90
C PRO A 246 33.46 -0.87 22.16
N ALA A 247 34.07 -2.05 21.98
CA ALA A 247 34.51 -2.89 23.09
C ALA A 247 35.29 -1.99 24.05
N ALA A 248 34.84 -1.92 25.30
CA ALA A 248 35.49 -1.11 26.32
C ALA A 248 36.96 -1.53 26.34
N ALA A 249 37.85 -0.62 25.92
CA ALA A 249 39.28 -0.86 25.97
C ALA A 249 39.63 -1.15 27.43
N SER A 250 39.93 -2.40 27.73
CA SER A 250 40.54 -2.79 29.00
C SER A 250 42.00 -2.35 28.98
N GLY A 251 42.22 -1.08 29.29
CA GLY A 251 43.50 -0.48 29.67
C GLY A 251 43.16 0.67 30.61
N GLY A 252 43.46 0.63 31.90
CA GLY A 252 44.81 0.42 32.41
C GLY A 252 45.56 1.74 32.31
N GLY A 253 45.59 2.51 33.41
CA GLY A 253 46.57 3.60 33.57
C GLY A 253 45.99 4.99 33.81
N ALA A 254 46.35 5.53 34.97
CA ALA A 254 46.05 6.86 35.48
C ALA A 254 46.51 8.02 34.58
N GLY A 255 45.86 9.18 34.75
CA GLY A 255 46.37 10.46 34.27
C GLY A 255 45.33 11.56 34.27
N ARG A 256 45.13 12.23 35.41
CA ARG A 256 44.38 13.50 35.47
C ARG A 256 45.18 14.58 34.77
N GLU A 257 44.56 15.33 33.87
CA GLU A 257 44.87 16.76 33.74
C GLU A 257 43.66 17.54 33.22
N LYS A 258 43.32 18.62 33.93
CA LYS A 258 42.25 19.55 33.60
C LYS A 258 42.83 20.63 32.69
N THR A 259 42.17 20.92 31.57
CA THR A 259 42.15 22.29 31.03
C THR A 259 40.78 22.58 30.41
N ALA A 260 40.24 23.73 30.80
CA ALA A 260 39.01 24.30 30.28
C ALA A 260 39.34 25.21 29.08
N SER A 261 38.49 25.23 28.05
CA SER A 261 38.31 26.44 27.26
C SER A 261 36.93 26.48 26.59
N LYS A 262 36.45 27.72 26.46
CA LYS A 262 35.09 28.15 26.13
C LYS A 262 34.80 28.17 24.62
N SER A 263 33.50 28.14 24.35
CA SER A 263 32.76 28.85 23.28
C SER A 263 32.95 28.42 21.82
N ARG A 264 31.83 28.07 21.17
CA ARG A 264 31.07 29.00 20.32
C ARG A 264 29.67 28.44 20.06
N ARG A 265 28.67 29.32 20.21
CA ARG A 265 27.31 29.16 19.68
C ARG A 265 27.35 29.67 18.24
N GLU A 266 26.90 28.88 17.29
CA GLU A 266 26.45 29.40 16.00
C GLU A 266 25.00 28.96 15.80
N GLY A 267 24.15 29.97 15.60
CA GLY A 267 22.72 29.81 15.40
C GLY A 267 22.42 29.43 13.97
N TRP A 268 21.49 28.50 13.79
CA TRP A 268 20.86 28.22 12.52
C TRP A 268 19.52 28.94 12.49
N SER A 269 19.42 30.02 11.72
CA SER A 269 18.16 30.63 11.31
C SER A 269 18.13 30.69 9.79
N GLY A 270 17.28 29.89 9.18
CA GLY A 270 17.13 29.81 7.73
C GLY A 270 15.74 29.33 7.35
N THR A 271 14.76 30.22 7.42
CA THR A 271 13.47 30.09 6.75
C THR A 271 13.66 30.39 5.26
N ALA A 272 13.46 29.39 4.40
CA ALA A 272 13.38 29.59 2.95
C ALA A 272 11.93 29.39 2.50
N THR A 273 11.23 30.50 2.31
CA THR A 273 9.98 30.61 1.58
C THR A 273 10.30 30.46 0.08
N ILE A 274 9.64 29.56 -0.62
CA ILE A 274 9.64 29.53 -2.10
C ILE A 274 8.21 29.74 -2.57
N GLU A 275 7.92 30.97 -2.99
CA GLU A 275 6.76 31.32 -3.81
C GLU A 275 7.00 30.96 -5.28
N GLY A 276 5.99 30.33 -5.89
CA GLY A 276 5.39 30.76 -7.14
C GLY A 276 6.22 30.75 -8.42
N ARG A 277 5.99 29.73 -9.26
CA ARG A 277 5.93 29.91 -10.72
C ARG A 277 4.77 29.12 -11.32
N LYS A 278 3.63 29.80 -11.49
CA LYS A 278 2.62 29.45 -12.49
C LYS A 278 3.18 29.85 -13.87
N LYS A 279 3.34 28.88 -14.77
CA LYS A 279 3.34 29.15 -16.21
C LYS A 279 2.13 28.44 -16.81
N GLY A 280 1.17 29.24 -17.26
CA GLY A 280 0.06 28.77 -18.09
C GLY A 280 0.55 28.44 -19.48
N VAL A 281 -0.07 27.43 -20.09
CA VAL A 281 -0.03 27.17 -21.53
C VAL A 281 -1.46 26.90 -21.97
N GLY A 282 -1.79 27.47 -23.14
CA GLY A 282 -3.12 27.80 -23.63
C GLY A 282 -4.04 26.64 -23.95
N LYS A 283 -5.34 26.97 -23.92
CA LYS A 283 -6.42 26.25 -24.62
C LYS A 283 -6.20 26.31 -26.13
N PRO A 284 -6.55 25.27 -26.90
CA PRO A 284 -6.80 25.42 -28.33
C PRO A 284 -8.24 25.88 -28.58
N GLU A 285 -8.37 26.88 -29.46
CA GLU A 285 -9.63 27.34 -30.04
C GLU A 285 -10.20 26.31 -31.02
N LEU A 286 -11.52 26.15 -30.98
CA LEU A 286 -12.32 25.45 -31.98
C LEU A 286 -12.69 26.46 -33.08
N SER A 287 -12.35 26.13 -34.33
CA SER A 287 -12.98 26.70 -35.52
C SER A 287 -13.01 25.65 -36.63
N GLY A 288 -14.16 25.46 -37.26
CA GLY A 288 -14.42 24.50 -38.33
C GLY A 288 -15.64 23.63 -38.07
#